data_AF-A0A916VWF2-F1
#
_entry.id   AF-A0A916VWF2-F1
#
_cell.length_a   1.000
_cell.length_b   1.000
_cell.length_c   1.000
_cell.angle_alpha   90.00
_cell.angle_beta   90.00
_cell.angle_gamma   90.00
#
_symmetry.space_group_name_H-M   'P 1'
#
loop_
_entity.id
_entity.type
_entity.pdbx_description
1 polymer ?
#
loop_
_entity_poly.entity_id
_entity_poly.type
_entity_poly.pdbx_seq_one_letter_code
_entity_poly.pdbx_strand_id
1 'polypeptide(L)' 'MSELEELRKKALNLSVSDQLLLLKAITDSLNEELRPRPDLPPDFVDRMIGIAKTDSPPPNDEEVEAMLEERLVEKYLK' A
#
# COMPACT_ATOMS: atom_id res chain seq x y z
N MET A 1 -31.30 -16.57 14.63
CA MET A 1 -31.08 -15.64 13.49
C MET A 1 -29.59 -15.45 13.40
N SER A 2 -29.01 -15.60 12.22
CA SER A 2 -27.59 -15.30 12.03
C SER A 2 -27.36 -13.79 12.15
N GLU A 3 -26.27 -13.35 12.76
CA GLU A 3 -25.93 -11.93 12.93
C GLU A 3 -25.91 -11.18 11.57
N LEU A 4 -25.51 -11.87 10.51
CA LEU A 4 -25.54 -11.36 9.14
C LEU A 4 -26.95 -11.11 8.63
N GLU A 5 -27.92 -11.95 9.00
CA GLU A 5 -29.32 -11.76 8.60
C GLU A 5 -29.94 -10.54 9.28
N GLU A 6 -29.55 -10.25 10.52
CA GLU A 6 -30.01 -9.06 11.23
C GLU A 6 -29.41 -7.78 10.62
N LEU A 7 -28.11 -7.79 10.31
CA LEU A 7 -27.45 -6.69 9.61
C LEU A 7 -28.07 -6.45 8.22
N ARG A 8 -28.36 -7.52 7.48
CA ARG A 8 -29.05 -7.43 6.19
C ARG A 8 -30.43 -6.78 6.33
N LYS A 9 -31.23 -7.19 7.32
CA LYS A 9 -32.54 -6.57 7.58
C LYS A 9 -32.41 -5.09 7.94
N LYS A 10 -31.44 -4.73 8.79
CA LYS A 10 -31.18 -3.33 9.16
C LYS A 10 -30.77 -2.49 7.94
N ALA A 11 -29.87 -3.00 7.10
CA ALA A 11 -29.42 -2.32 5.89
C ALA A 11 -30.56 -2.07 4.89
N LEU A 12 -31.46 -3.04 4.72
CA LEU A 12 -32.62 -2.90 3.82
C LEU A 12 -33.68 -1.92 4.34
N ASN A 13 -33.72 -1.65 5.65
CA ASN A 13 -34.63 -0.68 6.26
C ASN A 13 -34.09 0.77 6.24
N LEU A 14 -32.86 0.99 5.78
CA LEU A 14 -32.28 2.33 5.66
C LEU A 14 -32.91 3.14 4.53
N SER A 15 -32.72 4.46 4.58
CA SER A 15 -33.06 5.34 3.44
C SER A 15 -32.19 4.99 2.22
N VAL A 16 -32.65 5.30 1.01
CA VAL A 16 -31.88 5.05 -0.22
C VAL A 16 -30.51 5.74 -0.16
N SER A 17 -30.44 6.95 0.39
CA SER A 17 -29.17 7.68 0.58
C SER A 17 -28.20 6.91 1.48
N ASP A 18 -28.68 6.44 2.63
CA ASP A 18 -27.85 5.73 3.60
C ASP A 18 -27.42 4.35 3.08
N GLN A 19 -28.28 3.69 2.28
CA GLN A 19 -27.92 2.44 1.59
C GLN A 19 -26.76 2.66 0.61
N LEU A 20 -26.78 3.75 -0.16
CA LEU A 20 -25.70 4.10 -1.08
C LEU A 20 -24.40 4.43 -0.33
N LEU A 21 -24.49 5.14 0.79
CA LEU A 21 -23.33 5.42 1.65
C LEU A 21 -22.74 4.13 2.24
N LEU A 22 -23.58 3.22 2.72
CA LEU A 22 -23.15 1.93 3.26
C LEU A 22 -22.49 1.06 2.19
N LEU A 23 -23.07 1.00 0.99
CA LEU A 23 -22.50 0.26 -0.14
C LEU A 23 -21.12 0.81 -0.53
N LYS A 24 -20.98 2.13 -0.57
CA LYS A 24 -19.69 2.78 -0.81
C LYS A 24 -18.67 2.40 0.27
N ALA A 25 -19.03 2.50 1.55
CA ALA A 25 -18.14 2.16 2.65
C ALA A 25 -17.66 0.69 2.60
N ILE A 26 -18.56 -0.24 2.28
CA ILE A 26 -18.20 -1.66 2.10
C ILE A 26 -17.26 -1.82 0.91
N THR A 27 -17.55 -1.16 -0.22
CA THR A 27 -16.71 -1.22 -1.42
C THR A 27 -15.31 -0.66 -1.15
N ASP A 28 -15.22 0.45 -0.43
CA ASP A 28 -13.95 1.08 -0.06
C ASP A 28 -13.14 0.15 0.86
N SER A 29 -13.77 -0.46 1.87
CA SER A 29 -13.14 -1.44 2.76
C SER A 29 -12.61 -2.65 2.00
N LEU A 30 -13.39 -3.20 1.06
CA LEU A 30 -12.97 -4.34 0.25
C LEU A 30 -11.82 -3.96 -0.68
N ASN A 31 -11.84 -2.75 -1.25
CA ASN A 31 -10.74 -2.25 -2.07
C ASN A 31 -9.45 -2.06 -1.29
N GLU A 32 -9.52 -1.67 -0.02
CA GLU A 32 -8.33 -1.57 0.84
C GLU A 32 -7.75 -2.95 1.19
N GLU A 33 -8.60 -3.93 1.50
CA GLU A 33 -8.16 -5.28 1.86
C GLU A 33 -7.66 -6.07 0.64
N LEU A 34 -8.35 -5.94 -0.49
CA LEU A 34 -8.03 -6.64 -1.74
C LEU A 34 -7.05 -5.87 -2.62
N ARG A 35 -6.55 -4.71 -2.16
CA ARG A 35 -5.55 -3.93 -2.90
C ARG A 35 -4.40 -4.87 -3.26
N PRO A 36 -4.17 -5.15 -4.55
CA PRO A 36 -3.06 -5.98 -4.95
C PRO A 36 -1.80 -5.28 -4.45
N ARG A 37 -1.05 -5.95 -3.58
CA ARG A 37 0.28 -5.45 -3.25
C ARG A 37 1.05 -5.47 -4.57
N PRO A 38 1.62 -4.34 -5.02
CA PRO A 38 2.44 -4.38 -6.22
C PRO A 38 3.54 -5.40 -6.00
N ASP A 39 3.74 -6.27 -7.00
CA ASP A 39 4.86 -7.20 -6.98
C ASP A 39 6.14 -6.40 -6.78
N LEU A 40 7.00 -6.89 -5.90
CA LEU A 40 8.31 -6.28 -5.72
C LEU A 40 9.05 -6.39 -7.07
N PRO A 41 9.70 -5.31 -7.53
CA PRO A 41 10.56 -5.37 -8.71
C PRO A 41 11.55 -6.54 -8.61
N PRO A 42 11.89 -7.19 -9.72
CA PRO A 42 12.82 -8.33 -9.70
C PRO A 42 14.20 -7.98 -9.11
N ASP A 43 14.59 -6.71 -9.16
CA ASP A 43 15.83 -6.16 -8.61
C ASP A 43 15.65 -5.52 -7.22
N PHE A 44 14.53 -5.75 -6.55
CA PHE A 44 14.23 -5.14 -5.24
C PHE A 44 15.31 -5.43 -4.20
N VAL A 45 15.81 -6.67 -4.16
CA VAL A 45 16.89 -7.10 -3.25
C VAL A 45 18.21 -6.42 -3.62
N ASP A 46 18.49 -6.25 -4.91
CA ASP A 46 19.74 -5.62 -5.38
C ASP A 46 19.81 -4.14 -5.00
N ARG A 47 18.65 -3.46 -4.95
CA ARG A 47 18.48 -2.06 -4.53
C ARG A 47 18.51 -1.84 -3.01
N MET A 48 18.56 -2.91 -2.19
CA MET A 48 18.67 -2.77 -0.73
C MET A 48 20.07 -2.27 -0.35
N ILE A 49 20.17 -1.45 0.69
CA ILE A 49 21.41 -0.79 1.13
C ILE A 49 21.57 -0.94 2.65
N GLY A 50 22.80 -1.06 3.14
CA GLY A 50 23.13 -1.03 4.57
C GLY A 50 22.70 -2.29 5.31
N ILE A 51 22.04 -2.17 6.48
CA ILE A 51 21.60 -3.31 7.32
C ILE A 51 20.70 -4.31 6.57
N ALA A 52 20.13 -3.87 5.46
CA ALA A 52 19.24 -4.62 4.62
C ALA A 52 20.00 -5.50 3.59
N LYS A 53 21.30 -5.24 3.36
CA LYS A 53 22.18 -5.96 2.42
C LYS A 53 23.44 -6.40 3.17
N THR A 54 23.46 -7.66 3.60
CA THR A 54 24.43 -8.20 4.58
C THR A 54 25.81 -8.55 4.01
N ASP A 55 25.96 -8.58 2.69
CA ASP A 55 27.14 -9.15 2.02
C ASP A 55 28.16 -8.10 1.55
N SER A 56 27.86 -6.80 1.69
CA SER A 56 28.73 -5.71 1.21
C SER A 56 29.15 -4.79 2.36
N PRO A 57 30.36 -4.21 2.31
CA PRO A 57 30.75 -3.19 3.27
C PRO A 57 29.77 -2.01 3.23
N PRO A 58 29.57 -1.32 4.36
CA PRO A 58 28.75 -0.11 4.38
C PRO A 58 29.35 0.95 3.44
N PRO A 59 28.52 1.72 2.73
CA PRO A 59 29.00 2.77 1.84
C PRO A 59 29.71 3.88 2.62
N ASN A 60 30.68 4.51 1.99
CA ASN A 60 31.38 5.68 2.53
C ASN A 60 30.57 6.98 2.29
N ASP A 61 31.00 8.07 2.91
CA ASP A 61 30.26 9.34 2.86
C ASP A 61 30.09 9.90 1.42
N GLU A 62 31.11 9.75 0.57
CA GLU A 62 31.07 10.19 -0.84
C GLU A 62 30.10 9.32 -1.67
N GLU A 63 30.09 8.01 -1.43
CA GLU A 63 29.15 7.07 -2.07
C GLU A 63 27.71 7.36 -1.64
N VAL A 64 27.48 7.70 -0.36
CA VAL A 64 26.15 8.08 0.14
C VAL A 64 25.66 9.38 -0.52
N GLU A 65 26.54 10.36 -0.71
CA GLU A 65 26.20 11.63 -1.38
C GLU A 65 25.72 11.37 -2.82
N ALA A 66 26.47 10.57 -3.60
CA ALA A 66 26.08 10.20 -4.96
C ALA A 66 24.74 9.45 -5.01
N MET A 67 24.49 8.52 -4.07
CA MET A 67 23.23 7.78 -3.99
C MET A 67 22.03 8.68 -3.66
N LEU A 68 22.22 9.73 -2.85
CA LEU A 68 21.19 10.71 -2.55
C LEU A 68 20.86 11.57 -3.78
N GLU A 69 21.88 12.00 -4.53
CA GLU A 69 21.69 12.74 -5.78
C GLU A 69 20.91 11.93 -6.82
N GLU A 70 21.29 10.68 -7.04
CA GLU A 70 20.59 9.77 -7.96
C GLU A 70 19.11 9.61 -7.56
N ARG A 71 18.84 9.44 -6.25
CA ARG A 71 17.45 9.35 -5.75
C ARG A 71 16.64 10.62 -5.94
N LEU A 72 17.26 11.78 -5.81
CA LEU A 72 16.58 13.06 -6.06
C LEU A 72 16.21 13.20 -7.54
N VAL A 73 17.11 12.80 -8.45
CA VAL A 73 16.83 12.77 -9.89
C VAL A 73 15.69 11.81 -10.20
N GLU A 74 15.72 10.58 -9.70
CA GLU A 74 14.64 9.61 -9.94
C GLU A 74 13.28 10.06 -9.41
N LYS A 75 13.24 10.74 -8.27
CA LYS A 75 11.99 11.19 -7.64
C LYS A 75 11.33 12.36 -8.37
N TYR A 76 12.12 13.24 -8.98
CA TYR A 76 11.62 14.52 -9.51
C TYR A 76 11.75 14.69 -11.02
N LEU A 77 12.57 13.87 -11.69
CA LEU A 77 12.86 13.99 -13.13
C LEU A 77 12.45 12.75 -13.94
N LYS A 78 11.87 11.73 -13.29
CA LYS A 78 11.40 10.48 -13.89
C LYS A 78 9.94 10.25 -13.50
#